data_AF-X1AG20-F1
#
_entry.id   AF-X1AG20-F1
#
_cell.length_a   1.000
_cell.length_b   1.000
_cell.length_c   1.000
_cell.angle_alpha   90.00
_cell.angle_beta   90.00
_cell.angle_gamma   90.00
#
_symmetry.space_group_name_H-M   'P 1'
#
loop_
_entity.id
_entity.type
_entity.pdbx_description
1 polymer ?
#
loop_
_entity_poly.entity_id
_entity_poly.type
_entity_poly.pdbx_seq_one_letter_code
_entity_poly.pdbx_strand_id
1 'polypeptide(L)'
;GELRRYVLDNIRNSIVKDLNYILESMDDIYTQLFSIDYPSGLTQDLRRKTDQARGIIEKTRGDVSISLQMSDLKKCMQESEKKE
;
A
#
# COMPACT_ATOMS: atom_id res chain seq x y z
N GLY A 1 4.11 -9.73 -1.15
CA GLY A 1 3.32 -10.29 -0.04
C GLY A 1 3.69 -9.62 1.26
N GLU A 2 4.96 -9.78 1.68
CA GLU A 2 5.48 -9.26 2.96
C GLU A 2 5.25 -7.76 3.19
N LEU A 3 5.47 -6.91 2.17
CA LEU A 3 5.24 -5.46 2.31
C LEU A 3 3.77 -5.14 2.62
N ARG A 4 2.81 -5.83 1.98
CA ARG A 4 1.39 -5.69 2.32
C ARG A 4 1.10 -6.10 3.76
N ARG A 5 1.71 -7.20 4.22
CA ARG A 5 1.54 -7.67 5.61
C ARG A 5 2.06 -6.64 6.60
N TYR A 6 3.25 -6.10 6.33
CA TYR A 6 3.85 -5.04 7.14
C TYR A 6 2.97 -3.77 7.17
N VAL A 7 2.39 -3.36 6.05
CA VAL A 7 1.42 -2.25 5.99
C VAL A 7 0.19 -2.53 6.87
N LEU A 8 -0.42 -3.70 6.74
CA LEU A 8 -1.60 -4.07 7.51
C LEU A 8 -1.31 -4.17 9.02
N ASP A 9 -0.14 -4.68 9.40
CA ASP A 9 0.30 -4.74 10.79
C ASP A 9 0.51 -3.32 11.37
N ASN A 10 1.06 -2.39 10.58
CA ASN A 10 1.20 -0.98 11.00
C ASN A 10 -0.15 -0.26 11.12
N ILE A 11 -1.06 -0.47 10.17
CA ILE A 11 -2.45 0.02 10.23
C ILE A 11 -3.12 -0.46 11.52
N ARG A 12 -2.98 -1.76 11.84
CA ARG A 12 -3.54 -2.36 13.06
C ARG A 12 -2.98 -1.71 14.33
N ASN A 13 -1.71 -1.33 14.34
CA ASN A 13 -1.07 -0.66 15.47
C ASN A 13 -1.33 0.87 15.51
N SER A 14 -2.16 1.41 14.61
CA SER A 14 -2.42 2.85 14.48
C SER A 14 -1.17 3.71 14.23
N ILE A 15 -0.10 3.11 13.69
CA ILE A 15 1.15 3.81 13.32
C ILE A 15 0.99 4.26 11.87
N VAL A 16 0.45 5.46 11.68
CA VAL A 16 0.12 6.00 10.34
C VAL A 16 1.33 6.67 9.68
N LYS A 17 2.36 7.04 10.47
CA LYS A 17 3.50 7.84 9.99
C LYS A 17 4.37 7.13 8.95
N ASP A 18 4.45 5.79 9.00
CA ASP A 18 5.35 5.01 8.15
C ASP A 18 4.65 4.43 6.90
N LEU A 19 3.32 4.55 6.80
CA LEU A 19 2.53 3.90 5.74
C LEU A 19 2.80 4.48 4.34
N ASN A 20 2.99 5.79 4.24
CA ASN A 20 3.30 6.45 2.96
C ASN A 20 4.65 6.01 2.41
N TYR A 21 5.68 5.92 3.26
CA TYR A 21 7.02 5.49 2.85
C TYR A 21 7.05 4.05 2.34
N ILE A 22 6.28 3.16 2.97
CA ILE A 22 6.17 1.76 2.53
C ILE A 22 5.43 1.68 1.19
N LEU A 23 4.36 2.46 1.01
CA LEU A 23 3.63 2.54 -0.26
C LEU A 23 4.51 3.04 -1.40
N GLU A 24 5.30 4.08 -1.15
CA GLU A 24 6.25 4.64 -2.11
C GLU A 24 7.31 3.59 -2.49
N SER A 25 7.89 2.92 -1.50
CA SER A 25 8.83 1.81 -1.73
C SER A 25 8.22 0.67 -2.55
N MET A 26 6.93 0.36 -2.35
CA MET A 26 6.20 -0.64 -3.14
C MET A 26 6.02 -0.21 -4.60
N ASP A 27 5.78 1.08 -4.85
CA ASP A 27 5.59 1.65 -6.20
C ASP A 27 6.93 1.77 -6.95
N ASP A 28 8.01 2.10 -6.26
CA ASP A 28 9.37 2.11 -6.81
C ASP A 28 9.78 0.71 -7.29
N ILE A 29 9.58 -0.31 -6.46
CA ILE A 29 9.86 -1.71 -6.83
C ILE A 29 9.05 -2.11 -8.06
N TYR A 30 7.78 -1.74 -8.12
CA TYR A 30 6.93 -2.00 -9.28
C TYR A 30 7.41 -1.30 -10.53
N THR A 31 7.76 -0.01 -10.43
CA THR A 31 8.27 0.79 -11.55
C THR A 31 9.56 0.19 -12.11
N GLN A 32 10.47 -0.25 -11.24
CA GLN A 32 11.69 -0.96 -11.66
C GLN A 32 11.36 -2.29 -12.33
N LEU A 33 10.49 -3.12 -11.75
CA LEU A 33 10.03 -4.38 -12.35
C LEU A 33 9.32 -4.20 -13.70
N PHE A 34 8.60 -3.09 -13.86
CA PHE A 34 7.91 -2.74 -15.10
C PHE A 34 8.88 -2.24 -16.19
N SER A 35 9.91 -1.48 -15.80
CA SER A 35 10.95 -1.02 -16.73
C SER A 35 11.77 -2.16 -17.34
N ILE A 36 11.81 -3.31 -16.66
CA ILE A 36 12.49 -4.53 -17.07
C ILE A 36 11.63 -5.30 -18.09
N ASP A 37 11.06 -4.61 -19.08
CA ASP A 37 10.15 -5.16 -20.10
C ASP A 37 10.90 -6.19 -20.98
N TYR A 38 11.05 -7.42 -20.47
CA TYR A 38 11.70 -8.51 -21.16
C TYR A 38 10.75 -9.06 -22.23
N PRO A 39 11.23 -9.24 -23.47
CA PRO A 39 10.41 -9.79 -24.53
C PRO A 39 9.87 -11.15 -24.10
N SER A 40 8.56 -11.32 -24.30
CA SER A 40 7.71 -12.43 -23.85
C SER A 40 8.17 -13.84 -24.24
N GLY A 41 9.24 -13.96 -25.03
CA GLY A 41 9.86 -15.22 -25.42
C GLY A 41 10.87 -15.81 -24.42
N LEU A 42 11.37 -15.04 -23.44
CA LEU A 42 12.44 -15.53 -22.54
C LEU A 42 11.96 -15.90 -21.12
N THR A 43 10.83 -15.34 -20.66
CA THR A 43 10.41 -15.47 -19.25
C THR A 43 8.90 -15.74 -19.14
N GLN A 44 8.50 -16.98 -19.38
CA GLN A 44 7.09 -17.42 -19.48
C GLN A 44 6.24 -17.19 -18.21
N ASP A 45 6.84 -16.84 -17.06
CA ASP A 45 6.14 -16.61 -15.78
C ASP A 45 6.43 -15.27 -15.08
N LEU A 46 7.29 -14.40 -15.62
CA LEU A 46 7.64 -13.14 -14.94
C LEU A 46 6.51 -12.12 -15.01
N ARG A 47 5.89 -11.97 -16.19
CA ARG A 47 4.75 -11.06 -16.40
C ARG A 47 3.60 -11.37 -15.44
N ARG A 48 3.26 -12.66 -15.27
CA ARG A 48 2.19 -13.09 -14.34
C ARG A 48 2.53 -12.79 -12.88
N LYS A 49 3.81 -12.81 -12.49
CA LYS A 49 4.24 -12.42 -11.14
C LYS A 49 4.19 -10.90 -10.95
N THR A 50 4.59 -10.13 -11.96
CA THR A 50 4.51 -8.66 -11.96
C THR A 50 3.05 -8.18 -11.90
N ASP A 51 2.14 -8.79 -12.66
CA ASP A 51 0.71 -8.46 -12.62
C ASP A 51 0.09 -8.78 -11.25
N GLN A 52 0.47 -9.91 -10.64
CA GLN A 52 0.05 -10.23 -9.27
C GLN A 52 0.61 -9.22 -8.25
N ALA A 53 1.86 -8.77 -8.42
CA ALA A 53 2.43 -7.74 -7.57
C ALA A 53 1.66 -6.42 -7.70
N ARG A 54 1.28 -6.02 -8.93
CA ARG A 54 0.45 -4.84 -9.18
C ARG A 54 -0.88 -4.92 -8.45
N GLY A 55 -1.57 -6.06 -8.53
CA GLY A 55 -2.84 -6.27 -7.82
C GLY A 55 -2.72 -6.17 -6.30
N ILE A 56 -1.58 -6.59 -5.74
CA ILE A 56 -1.29 -6.47 -4.29
C ILE A 56 -1.06 -5.00 -3.92
N ILE A 57 -0.32 -4.24 -4.73
CA ILE A 57 -0.02 -2.82 -4.49
C ILE A 57 -1.31 -1.99 -4.50
N GLU A 58 -2.13 -2.14 -5.54
CA GLU A 58 -3.40 -1.42 -5.68
C GLU A 58 -4.35 -1.68 -4.50
N LYS A 59 -4.50 -2.94 -4.08
CA LYS A 59 -5.31 -3.29 -2.90
C LYS A 59 -4.75 -2.64 -1.63
N THR A 60 -3.43 -2.64 -1.47
CA THR A 60 -2.76 -2.07 -0.29
C THR A 60 -2.94 -0.56 -0.23
N ARG A 61 -2.89 0.13 -1.38
CA ARG A 61 -3.17 1.56 -1.49
C ARG A 61 -4.61 1.91 -1.07
N GLY A 62 -5.58 1.09 -1.48
CA GLY A 62 -6.97 1.20 -1.02
C GLY A 62 -7.10 1.04 0.50
N ASP A 63 -6.50 -0.01 1.07
CA ASP A 63 -6.55 -0.29 2.51
C ASP A 63 -5.95 0.87 3.34
N VAL A 64 -4.79 1.41 2.93
CA VAL A 64 -4.15 2.56 3.59
C VAL A 64 -5.03 3.81 3.50
N SER A 65 -5.62 4.08 2.33
CA SER A 65 -6.46 5.26 2.13
C SER A 65 -7.68 5.25 3.05
N ILE A 66 -8.34 4.09 3.17
CA ILE A 66 -9.49 3.90 4.08
C ILE A 66 -9.03 4.09 5.53
N SER A 67 -7.90 3.49 5.91
CA SER A 67 -7.38 3.63 7.27
C SER A 67 -7.04 5.08 7.64
N LEU A 68 -6.49 5.85 6.70
CA LEU A 68 -6.16 7.26 6.92
C LEU A 68 -7.43 8.09 7.12
N GLN A 69 -8.42 7.94 6.23
CA GLN A 69 -9.70 8.63 6.35
C GLN A 69 -10.42 8.28 7.67
N MET A 70 -10.38 7.02 8.08
CA MET A 70 -10.97 6.59 9.36
C MET A 70 -10.25 7.23 10.56
N SER A 71 -8.92 7.37 10.48
CA SER A 71 -8.12 8.05 11.52
C SER A 71 -8.47 9.53 11.63
N ASP A 72 -8.61 10.21 10.49
CA ASP A 72 -8.95 11.64 10.47
C ASP A 72 -10.40 11.89 10.91
N LEU A 73 -11.34 11.02 10.50
CA LEU A 73 -12.71 11.05 11.01
C LEU A 73 -12.75 10.91 12.54
N LYS A 74 -11.98 9.96 13.08
CA LYS A 74 -11.87 9.74 14.52
C LYS A 74 -11.33 10.98 15.25
N LYS A 75 -10.33 11.67 14.68
CA LYS A 75 -9.83 12.93 15.25
C LYS A 75 -10.89 14.02 15.24
N CYS A 76 -11.58 14.23 14.12
CA CYS A 76 -12.66 15.22 14.02
C CYS A 76 -13.75 14.98 15.07
N MET A 77 -14.16 13.72 15.28
CA MET A 77 -15.15 13.36 16.31
C MET A 77 -14.64 13.68 17.72
N GLN A 78 -13.39 13.34 18.03
CA GLN A 78 -12.79 13.66 19.33
C GLN A 78 -12.64 15.18 19.57
N GLU A 79 -12.39 15.96 18.51
CA GLU A 79 -12.34 17.41 18.59
C GLU A 79 -13.72 18.05 18.79
N SER A 80 -14.77 17.48 18.19
CA SER A 80 -16.14 17.93 18.43
C SER A 80 -16.61 17.62 19.85
N GLU A 81 -16.29 16.44 20.39
CA GLU A 81 -16.65 16.05 21.77
C GLU A 81 -15.93 16.90 22.83
N LYS A 82 -14.75 17.45 22.53
CA LYS A 82 -14.00 18.33 23.45
C LYS A 82 -14.46 19.79 23.43
N LYS A 83 -15.33 20.17 22.47
CA LYS A 83 -15.85 21.53 22.33
C LYS A 83 -17.22 21.72 22.98
N GLU A 84 -17.87 20.65 23.45
CA GLU A 84 -18.99 20.68 24.42
C GLU A 84 -18.46 20.67 25.86
#